data_AF-A0A968TW29-F1
#
_entry.id   AF-A0A968TW29-F1
#
_cell.length_a   1.000
_cell.length_b   1.000
_cell.length_c   1.000
_cell.angle_alpha   90.00
_cell.angle_beta   90.00
_cell.angle_gamma   90.00
#
_symmetry.space_group_name_H-M   'P 1'
#
loop_
_entity.id
_entity.type
_entity.pdbx_description
1 polymer ?
#
loop_
_entity_poly.entity_id
_entity_poly.type
_entity_poly.pdbx_seq_one_letter_code
_entity_poly.pdbx_strand_id
1 'polypeptide(L)'
;MRYQLHGLMLWILVFATPAGAGSYLLSDLPAHSPAIIVHPHGYTGTGGQLTVKVCTPGGPDILKASVKDAIRVWNALAPAVENCQGNCVLAEEPAPLGPISMRSAVLHEMGHCGLGLGHVNLTDTSFTISKDSTSTSPGPDGVRGSRDDLPSPLPGTRILHYFRTMVNNPFALDATVIDSSNFSRRILDLPAGHTWPASGNKAVGALLGFSSTQSVMYSLIFPWQQYRNLIADDVNTVKYGMSGVDALAGTADDYTVKLEFVDDCPAAAIEVEFVPLSRVGICIADIEPMQTNHYRTKNEPVFSPRILIQINSLEDWGDIFFDGFESGNLSTWSSATP
;
A
#
# COMPACT_ATOMS: atom_id res chain seq x y z
N MET A 1 -29.17 -0.19 59.19
CA MET A 1 -28.97 -0.83 57.88
C MET A 1 -28.04 0.04 57.06
N ARG A 2 -26.80 -0.39 56.82
CA ARG A 2 -25.85 0.28 55.91
C ARG A 2 -25.75 -0.60 54.67
N TYR A 3 -26.19 -0.10 53.52
CA TYR A 3 -26.07 -0.79 52.23
C TYR A 3 -24.64 -0.59 51.70
N GLN A 4 -23.88 -1.67 51.57
CA GLN A 4 -22.62 -1.70 50.82
C GLN A 4 -22.94 -1.88 49.33
N LEU A 5 -22.80 -0.80 48.55
CA LEU A 5 -22.75 -0.87 47.08
C LEU A 5 -21.41 -1.48 46.67
N HIS A 6 -21.44 -2.74 46.24
CA HIS A 6 -20.32 -3.36 45.54
C HIS A 6 -20.32 -2.83 44.10
N GLY A 7 -19.42 -1.90 43.81
CA GLY A 7 -19.15 -1.46 42.44
C GLY A 7 -18.49 -2.61 41.67
N LEU A 8 -19.25 -3.23 40.78
CA LEU A 8 -18.74 -4.17 39.79
C LEU A 8 -17.95 -3.37 38.75
N MET A 9 -16.63 -3.33 38.90
CA MET A 9 -15.72 -2.70 37.94
C MET A 9 -15.64 -3.60 36.70
N LEU A 10 -16.44 -3.29 35.68
CA LEU A 10 -16.42 -3.95 34.38
C LEU A 10 -15.15 -3.52 33.64
N TRP A 11 -14.12 -4.37 33.68
CA TRP A 11 -12.93 -4.22 32.84
C TRP A 11 -13.31 -4.59 31.39
N ILE A 12 -13.50 -3.58 30.56
CA ILE A 12 -13.52 -3.77 29.10
C ILE A 12 -12.07 -4.04 28.69
N LEU A 13 -11.72 -5.32 28.57
CA LEU A 13 -10.50 -5.75 27.89
C LEU A 13 -10.69 -5.48 26.40
N VAL A 14 -10.18 -4.34 25.92
CA VAL A 14 -9.97 -4.11 24.50
C VAL A 14 -8.80 -5.00 24.08
N PHE A 15 -9.10 -6.20 23.60
CA PHE A 15 -8.11 -6.99 22.88
C PHE A 15 -7.93 -6.35 21.51
N ALA A 16 -6.76 -5.75 21.27
CA ALA A 16 -6.33 -5.42 19.93
C ALA A 16 -6.19 -6.74 19.17
N THR A 17 -7.12 -7.02 18.28
CA THR A 17 -6.98 -8.12 17.32
C THR A 17 -6.03 -7.68 16.20
N PRO A 18 -5.59 -8.59 15.32
CA PRO A 18 -4.56 -8.26 14.33
C PRO A 18 -4.99 -8.37 12.85
N ALA A 19 -4.25 -7.76 11.94
CA ALA A 19 -4.87 -7.32 10.68
C ALA A 19 -3.86 -6.91 9.62
N GLY A 20 -4.03 -7.39 8.41
CA GLY A 20 -3.44 -6.74 7.25
C GLY A 20 -4.38 -6.92 6.09
N ALA A 21 -4.49 -5.89 5.27
CA ALA A 21 -4.75 -6.00 3.85
C ALA A 21 -3.56 -5.40 3.06
N GLY A 22 -3.52 -5.62 1.74
CA GLY A 22 -2.59 -4.95 0.82
C GLY A 22 -2.26 -5.76 -0.41
N SER A 23 -1.79 -5.10 -1.46
CA SER A 23 -1.54 -5.70 -2.78
C SER A 23 -0.12 -5.39 -3.27
N TYR A 24 0.23 -5.95 -4.44
CA TYR A 24 1.52 -5.77 -5.10
C TYR A 24 1.34 -5.19 -6.50
N LEU A 25 2.39 -4.58 -7.03
CA LEU A 25 2.43 -4.15 -8.43
C LEU A 25 2.06 -5.32 -9.35
N LEU A 26 1.43 -5.01 -10.49
CA LEU A 26 0.94 -5.97 -11.49
C LEU A 26 -0.28 -6.82 -11.06
N SER A 27 -0.67 -6.82 -9.78
CA SER A 27 -1.80 -7.66 -9.29
C SER A 27 -3.13 -7.32 -9.98
N ASP A 28 -3.23 -6.11 -10.48
CA ASP A 28 -4.38 -5.47 -11.08
C ASP A 28 -4.39 -5.57 -12.62
N LEU A 29 -3.27 -5.98 -13.23
CA LEU A 29 -3.13 -6.13 -14.67
C LEU A 29 -3.87 -7.37 -15.23
N PRO A 30 -4.58 -7.27 -16.37
CA PRO A 30 -5.36 -8.38 -16.93
C PRO A 30 -4.55 -9.66 -17.19
N ALA A 31 -3.30 -9.53 -17.64
CA ALA A 31 -2.43 -10.67 -17.98
C ALA A 31 -1.87 -11.42 -16.76
N HIS A 32 -2.06 -10.88 -15.55
CA HIS A 32 -1.33 -11.30 -14.36
C HIS A 32 -2.23 -11.92 -13.29
N SER A 33 -1.67 -12.81 -12.48
CA SER A 33 -2.40 -13.36 -11.34
C SER A 33 -2.54 -12.28 -10.26
N PRO A 34 -3.73 -12.08 -9.67
CA PRO A 34 -3.86 -11.31 -8.44
C PRO A 34 -3.01 -11.83 -7.27
N ALA A 35 -2.45 -13.05 -7.37
CA ALA A 35 -1.59 -13.65 -6.34
C ALA A 35 -0.12 -13.23 -6.45
N ILE A 36 0.16 -12.20 -7.24
CA ILE A 36 1.52 -11.73 -7.44
C ILE A 36 2.08 -11.12 -6.16
N ILE A 37 3.35 -11.42 -5.93
CA ILE A 37 4.22 -10.74 -4.97
C ILE A 37 5.38 -10.15 -5.78
N VAL A 38 5.56 -8.84 -5.67
CA VAL A 38 6.70 -8.15 -6.28
C VAL A 38 7.70 -7.83 -5.19
N HIS A 39 8.90 -8.37 -5.32
CA HIS A 39 9.99 -8.19 -4.38
C HIS A 39 10.86 -6.98 -4.74
N PRO A 40 11.54 -6.37 -3.75
CA PRO A 40 12.44 -5.25 -4.00
C PRO A 40 13.64 -5.61 -4.88
N HIS A 41 14.25 -4.57 -5.43
CA HIS A 41 15.49 -4.63 -6.19
C HIS A 41 16.57 -5.37 -5.39
N GLY A 42 17.30 -6.27 -6.06
CA GLY A 42 18.36 -7.07 -5.45
C GLY A 42 17.91 -8.40 -4.84
N TYR A 43 16.60 -8.66 -4.67
CA TYR A 43 16.15 -9.95 -4.16
C TYR A 43 16.35 -11.08 -5.20
N THR A 44 16.93 -12.20 -4.77
CA THR A 44 17.28 -13.32 -5.66
C THR A 44 16.56 -14.61 -5.32
N GLY A 45 15.61 -14.59 -4.38
CA GLY A 45 15.03 -15.82 -3.81
C GLY A 45 15.92 -16.43 -2.73
N THR A 46 16.88 -15.65 -2.22
CA THR A 46 17.74 -16.02 -1.09
C THR A 46 17.57 -14.98 0.01
N GLY A 47 17.50 -15.45 1.24
CA GLY A 47 17.22 -14.63 2.39
C GLY A 47 18.39 -13.74 2.84
N GLY A 48 18.16 -12.99 3.92
CA GLY A 48 19.13 -12.08 4.53
C GLY A 48 18.73 -10.61 4.46
N GLN A 49 19.68 -9.70 4.67
CA GLN A 49 19.40 -8.27 4.60
C GLN A 49 19.56 -7.76 3.16
N LEU A 50 18.46 -7.28 2.59
CA LEU A 50 18.40 -6.64 1.29
C LEU A 50 18.51 -5.13 1.45
N THR A 51 19.59 -4.54 0.94
CA THR A 51 19.78 -3.08 0.97
C THR A 51 19.38 -2.47 -0.36
N VAL A 52 18.39 -1.58 -0.35
CA VAL A 52 17.91 -0.84 -1.53
C VAL A 52 18.37 0.61 -1.41
N LYS A 53 19.31 1.00 -2.26
CA LYS A 53 19.88 2.34 -2.25
C LYS A 53 18.97 3.34 -2.97
N VAL A 54 18.78 4.50 -2.38
CA VAL A 54 17.90 5.55 -2.87
C VAL A 54 18.67 6.85 -2.95
N CYS A 55 18.50 7.63 -4.01
CA CYS A 55 19.15 8.93 -4.16
C CYS A 55 18.18 10.01 -4.68
N THR A 56 18.68 11.24 -4.75
CA THR A 56 18.06 12.35 -5.48
C THR A 56 19.13 13.04 -6.32
N PRO A 57 19.04 13.12 -7.66
CA PRO A 57 20.09 13.74 -8.49
C PRO A 57 20.10 15.27 -8.38
N GLY A 58 19.04 15.84 -7.81
CA GLY A 58 18.83 17.27 -7.66
C GLY A 58 17.41 17.57 -7.18
N GLY A 59 17.00 18.83 -7.26
CA GLY A 59 15.68 19.29 -6.80
C GLY A 59 15.74 20.13 -5.52
N PRO A 60 14.58 20.56 -5.00
CA PRO A 60 14.53 21.41 -3.82
C PRO A 60 14.91 20.63 -2.55
N ASP A 61 15.46 21.29 -1.54
CA ASP A 61 15.88 20.65 -0.27
C ASP A 61 14.77 19.83 0.39
N ILE A 62 13.50 20.24 0.21
CA ILE A 62 12.33 19.53 0.71
C ILE A 62 12.16 18.14 0.09
N LEU A 63 12.64 17.89 -1.13
CA LEU A 63 12.62 16.57 -1.75
C LEU A 63 13.59 15.63 -1.03
N LYS A 64 14.85 16.05 -0.85
CA LYS A 64 15.86 15.26 -0.13
C LYS A 64 15.43 14.96 1.30
N ALA A 65 14.83 15.95 1.99
CA ALA A 65 14.25 15.74 3.32
C ALA A 65 13.10 14.73 3.31
N SER A 66 12.21 14.81 2.32
CA SER A 66 11.07 13.89 2.15
C SER A 66 11.53 12.45 1.88
N VAL A 67 12.56 12.25 1.03
CA VAL A 67 13.15 10.95 0.76
C VAL A 67 13.74 10.33 2.02
N LYS A 68 14.55 11.09 2.77
CA LYS A 68 15.12 10.61 4.03
C LYS A 68 14.06 10.26 5.07
N ASP A 69 12.97 11.03 5.13
CA ASP A 69 11.86 10.72 6.03
C ASP A 69 11.08 9.47 5.59
N ALA A 70 10.80 9.30 4.30
CA ALA A 70 10.17 8.10 3.77
C ALA A 70 11.02 6.84 4.06
N ILE A 71 12.34 6.92 3.85
CA ILE A 71 13.30 5.87 4.20
C ILE A 71 13.21 5.53 5.69
N ARG A 72 13.18 6.55 6.56
CA ARG A 72 13.03 6.36 8.02
C ARG A 72 11.72 5.64 8.36
N VAL A 73 10.61 6.03 7.73
CA VAL A 73 9.28 5.44 7.98
C VAL A 73 9.23 3.98 7.52
N TRP A 74 9.66 3.69 6.28
CA TRP A 74 9.69 2.34 5.75
C TRP A 74 10.67 1.43 6.48
N ASN A 75 11.86 1.91 6.84
CA ASN A 75 12.82 1.11 7.63
C ASN A 75 12.34 0.79 9.04
N ALA A 76 11.46 1.62 9.62
CA ALA A 76 10.92 1.35 10.94
C ALA A 76 9.95 0.17 10.91
N LEU A 77 9.23 -0.04 9.78
CA LEU A 77 8.12 -1.00 9.64
C LEU A 77 7.22 -1.01 10.89
N ALA A 78 7.00 0.18 11.44
CA ALA A 78 6.31 0.38 12.71
C ALA A 78 4.92 0.93 12.38
N PRO A 79 3.86 0.12 12.56
CA PRO A 79 2.52 0.56 12.24
C PRO A 79 2.04 1.59 13.27
N ALA A 80 1.30 2.59 12.81
CA ALA A 80 0.74 3.66 13.59
C ALA A 80 -0.75 3.82 13.32
N VAL A 81 -1.47 4.31 14.32
CA VAL A 81 -2.81 4.88 14.16
C VAL A 81 -2.71 6.39 14.00
N GLU A 82 -3.78 7.02 13.51
CA GLU A 82 -3.80 8.48 13.29
C GLU A 82 -2.68 8.95 12.36
N ASN A 83 -2.31 8.10 11.38
CA ASN A 83 -1.18 8.32 10.49
C ASN A 83 -1.45 9.40 9.43
N CYS A 84 -2.70 9.83 9.30
CA CYS A 84 -3.11 10.88 8.40
C CYS A 84 -3.57 12.14 9.16
N GLN A 85 -3.05 13.30 8.79
CA GLN A 85 -3.36 14.60 9.40
C GLN A 85 -4.01 15.57 8.40
N GLY A 86 -4.82 16.49 8.92
CA GLY A 86 -5.80 17.23 8.11
C GLY A 86 -7.05 16.38 7.91
N ASN A 87 -8.11 16.92 7.31
CA ASN A 87 -9.21 16.09 6.86
C ASN A 87 -8.61 15.12 5.83
N CYS A 88 -8.20 13.92 6.25
CA CYS A 88 -7.99 12.77 5.37
C CYS A 88 -9.30 12.67 4.62
N VAL A 89 -9.38 13.30 3.45
CA VAL A 89 -10.69 13.50 2.82
C VAL A 89 -11.20 12.08 2.60
N LEU A 90 -12.43 11.80 3.05
CA LEU A 90 -13.09 10.57 2.66
C LEU A 90 -13.03 10.62 1.14
N ALA A 91 -12.21 9.79 0.51
CA ALA A 91 -11.86 9.87 -0.91
C ALA A 91 -13.05 9.53 -1.83
N GLU A 92 -14.26 9.69 -1.31
CA GLU A 92 -15.54 9.40 -1.94
C GLU A 92 -16.17 10.67 -2.54
N GLU A 93 -15.62 11.85 -2.24
CA GLU A 93 -16.08 13.13 -2.80
C GLU A 93 -14.93 13.84 -3.49
N PRO A 94 -15.14 14.48 -4.67
CA PRO A 94 -14.12 15.27 -5.33
C PRO A 94 -13.65 16.38 -4.39
N ALA A 95 -12.48 16.17 -3.77
CA ALA A 95 -11.86 17.17 -2.92
C ALA A 95 -11.51 18.39 -3.80
N PRO A 96 -11.72 19.62 -3.30
CA PRO A 96 -11.23 20.80 -4.01
C PRO A 96 -9.72 20.70 -4.24
N LEU A 97 -9.28 21.17 -5.40
CA LEU A 97 -7.88 21.26 -5.79
C LEU A 97 -7.07 21.95 -4.68
N GLY A 98 -5.95 21.34 -4.30
CA GLY A 98 -5.14 21.78 -3.18
C GLY A 98 -3.71 21.27 -3.26
N PRO A 99 -2.82 21.77 -2.40
CA PRO A 99 -1.43 21.35 -2.40
C PRO A 99 -1.36 19.89 -1.98
N ILE A 100 -0.50 19.16 -2.68
CA ILE A 100 -0.16 17.79 -2.32
C ILE A 100 1.12 17.83 -1.49
N SER A 101 1.21 16.94 -0.52
CA SER A 101 2.36 16.83 0.38
C SER A 101 3.48 16.05 -0.30
N MET A 102 4.65 16.70 -0.50
CA MET A 102 5.83 16.03 -1.08
C MET A 102 6.25 14.82 -0.28
N ARG A 103 6.22 14.97 1.04
CA ARG A 103 6.51 13.91 1.98
C ARG A 103 5.60 12.71 1.76
N SER A 104 4.32 12.94 1.54
CA SER A 104 3.33 11.87 1.35
C SER A 104 3.49 11.24 -0.03
N ALA A 105 3.67 12.03 -1.09
CA ALA A 105 3.96 11.56 -2.43
C ALA A 105 5.19 10.63 -2.44
N VAL A 106 6.31 11.12 -1.92
CA VAL A 106 7.55 10.32 -1.81
C VAL A 106 7.34 9.07 -0.96
N LEU A 107 6.61 9.15 0.16
CA LEU A 107 6.34 7.99 1.01
C LEU A 107 5.58 6.88 0.26
N HIS A 108 4.57 7.26 -0.52
CA HIS A 108 3.73 6.35 -1.30
C HIS A 108 4.49 5.75 -2.49
N GLU A 109 5.14 6.58 -3.30
CA GLU A 109 5.91 6.08 -4.45
C GLU A 109 7.10 5.20 -4.02
N MET A 110 7.66 5.43 -2.83
CA MET A 110 8.67 4.55 -2.24
C MET A 110 8.11 3.16 -1.91
N GLY A 111 6.82 3.05 -1.57
CA GLY A 111 6.13 1.77 -1.41
C GLY A 111 6.04 0.99 -2.71
N HIS A 112 5.73 1.66 -3.83
CA HIS A 112 5.75 1.06 -5.16
C HIS A 112 7.17 0.65 -5.58
N CYS A 113 8.06 1.63 -5.74
CA CYS A 113 9.38 1.41 -6.36
C CYS A 113 10.35 0.68 -5.44
N GLY A 114 10.26 0.91 -4.13
CA GLY A 114 11.18 0.32 -3.17
C GLY A 114 10.72 -1.02 -2.60
N LEU A 115 9.41 -1.29 -2.61
CA LEU A 115 8.86 -2.45 -1.92
C LEU A 115 7.92 -3.30 -2.79
N GLY A 116 7.66 -2.89 -4.03
CA GLY A 116 6.80 -3.63 -4.96
C GLY A 116 5.33 -3.63 -4.60
N LEU A 117 4.89 -2.76 -3.69
CA LEU A 117 3.50 -2.68 -3.24
C LEU A 117 2.62 -2.12 -4.35
N GLY A 118 1.36 -2.54 -4.40
CA GLY A 118 0.35 -2.04 -5.32
C GLY A 118 -0.76 -1.31 -4.57
N HIS A 119 -1.72 -0.77 -5.33
CA HIS A 119 -2.94 -0.24 -4.75
C HIS A 119 -3.95 -1.34 -4.46
N VAL A 120 -4.71 -1.16 -3.38
CA VAL A 120 -5.83 -2.06 -3.05
C VAL A 120 -7.08 -1.74 -3.89
N ASN A 121 -7.08 -0.58 -4.57
CA ASN A 121 -8.05 -0.16 -5.59
C ASN A 121 -7.38 0.00 -6.98
N LEU A 122 -8.16 0.16 -8.06
CA LEU A 122 -7.75 0.20 -9.49
C LEU A 122 -8.07 1.56 -10.12
N THR A 123 -8.74 2.46 -9.39
CA THR A 123 -9.22 3.74 -9.90
C THR A 123 -9.41 4.73 -8.74
N ASP A 124 -9.64 6.00 -9.07
CA ASP A 124 -9.82 7.19 -8.22
C ASP A 124 -10.96 7.12 -7.18
N THR A 125 -11.45 5.92 -6.83
CA THR A 125 -12.66 5.70 -6.04
C THR A 125 -12.43 4.61 -4.98
N SER A 126 -13.24 4.65 -3.92
CA SER A 126 -13.12 3.84 -2.69
C SER A 126 -13.49 2.36 -2.82
N PHE A 127 -13.49 1.78 -4.03
CA PHE A 127 -13.87 0.38 -4.19
C PHE A 127 -12.74 -0.53 -3.69
N THR A 128 -13.07 -1.51 -2.86
CA THR A 128 -12.23 -2.72 -2.74
C THR A 128 -12.42 -3.56 -3.96
N ILE A 129 -11.37 -3.72 -4.76
CA ILE A 129 -11.58 -4.23 -6.10
C ILE A 129 -11.44 -5.73 -6.17
N SER A 130 -12.23 -6.24 -7.10
CA SER A 130 -12.11 -7.53 -7.69
C SER A 130 -11.48 -7.41 -9.08
N LYS A 131 -10.47 -8.22 -9.44
CA LYS A 131 -10.05 -8.37 -10.84
C LYS A 131 -11.30 -8.56 -11.71
N ASP A 132 -11.38 -7.85 -12.83
CA ASP A 132 -12.48 -7.88 -13.80
C ASP A 132 -13.80 -7.18 -13.39
N SER A 133 -13.91 -6.58 -12.20
CA SER A 133 -15.04 -5.69 -11.89
C SER A 133 -14.76 -4.62 -10.83
N THR A 134 -15.19 -3.39 -11.09
CA THR A 134 -14.94 -2.19 -10.28
C THR A 134 -15.87 -2.01 -9.08
N SER A 135 -16.83 -2.92 -8.83
CA SER A 135 -17.92 -2.63 -7.91
C SER A 135 -18.24 -3.80 -6.99
N THR A 136 -17.68 -3.77 -5.78
CA THR A 136 -18.41 -4.33 -4.63
C THR A 136 -19.55 -3.38 -4.29
N SER A 137 -20.75 -3.94 -4.13
CA SER A 137 -21.84 -3.16 -3.54
C SER A 137 -21.57 -3.06 -2.05
N PRO A 138 -21.74 -1.87 -1.43
CA PRO A 138 -21.57 -1.75 0.01
C PRO A 138 -22.55 -2.71 0.68
N GLY A 139 -22.08 -3.37 1.72
CA GLY A 139 -22.91 -4.28 2.49
C GLY A 139 -23.89 -3.55 3.41
N PRO A 140 -24.52 -4.28 4.34
CA PRO A 140 -25.41 -3.74 5.36
C PRO A 140 -24.90 -2.52 6.13
N ASP A 141 -23.59 -2.39 6.37
CA ASP A 141 -23.02 -1.23 7.07
C ASP A 141 -22.90 0.05 6.21
N GLY A 142 -23.08 -0.08 4.89
CA GLY A 142 -22.99 1.03 3.94
C GLY A 142 -21.57 1.57 3.70
N VAL A 143 -20.54 0.94 4.28
CA VAL A 143 -19.14 1.37 4.22
C VAL A 143 -18.39 0.53 3.19
N ARG A 144 -17.95 1.16 2.10
CA ARG A 144 -17.22 0.46 1.04
C ARG A 144 -15.87 -0.06 1.51
N GLY A 145 -15.55 -1.27 1.08
CA GLY A 145 -14.34 -1.96 1.48
C GLY A 145 -14.38 -2.48 2.91
N SER A 146 -15.55 -2.51 3.54
CA SER A 146 -15.76 -3.21 4.80
C SER A 146 -15.90 -4.72 4.56
N ARG A 147 -16.08 -5.45 5.66
CA ARG A 147 -16.15 -6.92 5.66
C ARG A 147 -17.45 -7.51 5.09
N ASP A 148 -18.49 -6.69 4.97
CA ASP A 148 -19.83 -7.12 4.55
C ASP A 148 -20.17 -6.70 3.13
N ASP A 149 -19.21 -6.07 2.43
CA ASP A 149 -19.25 -5.80 1.01
C ASP A 149 -19.66 -7.05 0.23
N LEU A 150 -20.49 -6.84 -0.78
CA LEU A 150 -20.98 -7.93 -1.62
C LEU A 150 -20.09 -8.03 -2.86
N PRO A 151 -19.59 -9.24 -3.19
CA PRO A 151 -18.88 -9.45 -4.44
C PRO A 151 -19.76 -9.01 -5.61
N SER A 152 -19.15 -8.41 -6.63
CA SER A 152 -19.87 -8.11 -7.86
C SER A 152 -20.51 -9.38 -8.42
N PRO A 153 -21.76 -9.29 -8.92
CA PRO A 153 -22.40 -10.42 -9.58
C PRO A 153 -21.73 -10.80 -10.91
N LEU A 154 -20.76 -9.99 -11.39
CA LEU A 154 -20.04 -10.27 -12.62
C LEU A 154 -19.09 -11.46 -12.45
N PRO A 155 -19.08 -12.39 -13.43
CA PRO A 155 -18.09 -13.47 -13.47
C PRO A 155 -16.67 -12.89 -13.52
N GLY A 156 -15.75 -13.45 -12.75
CA GLY A 156 -14.33 -13.05 -12.76
C GLY A 156 -13.89 -12.27 -11.54
N THR A 157 -14.81 -11.76 -10.71
CA THR A 157 -14.54 -11.07 -9.44
C THR A 157 -13.46 -11.78 -8.61
N ARG A 158 -12.23 -11.24 -8.55
CA ARG A 158 -11.13 -11.77 -7.70
C ARG A 158 -10.55 -10.73 -6.77
N ILE A 159 -10.51 -11.00 -5.47
CA ILE A 159 -9.82 -10.15 -4.47
C ILE A 159 -8.41 -9.77 -4.95
N LEU A 160 -8.03 -8.51 -4.99
CA LEU A 160 -6.69 -8.09 -5.44
C LEU A 160 -5.63 -8.04 -4.33
N HIS A 161 -6.07 -8.01 -3.08
CA HIS A 161 -5.21 -7.79 -1.94
C HIS A 161 -5.24 -8.97 -0.97
N TYR A 162 -4.11 -9.25 -0.33
CA TYR A 162 -4.03 -10.20 0.76
C TYR A 162 -4.83 -9.68 1.95
N PHE A 163 -5.34 -10.57 2.77
CA PHE A 163 -5.94 -10.24 4.05
C PHE A 163 -5.53 -11.26 5.12
N ARG A 164 -5.56 -10.84 6.38
CA ARG A 164 -5.32 -11.76 7.49
C ARG A 164 -6.50 -12.70 7.71
N THR A 165 -6.25 -14.00 7.58
CA THR A 165 -7.21 -15.06 7.87
C THR A 165 -7.73 -14.96 9.30
N MET A 166 -8.98 -15.37 9.52
CA MET A 166 -9.65 -15.35 10.84
C MET A 166 -9.84 -13.98 11.51
N VAL A 167 -9.32 -12.88 10.95
CA VAL A 167 -9.55 -11.53 11.50
C VAL A 167 -10.16 -10.54 10.53
N ASN A 168 -9.61 -10.43 9.31
CA ASN A 168 -10.10 -9.51 8.28
C ASN A 168 -10.34 -8.07 8.78
N ASN A 169 -9.36 -7.55 9.49
CA ASN A 169 -9.23 -6.13 9.81
C ASN A 169 -7.93 -5.69 9.11
N PRO A 170 -7.76 -4.42 8.69
CA PRO A 170 -6.49 -3.89 8.16
C PRO A 170 -5.75 -2.92 9.11
N PHE A 171 -6.35 -2.56 10.26
CA PHE A 171 -5.82 -1.54 11.19
C PHE A 171 -5.11 -2.09 12.43
N ALA A 172 -5.11 -3.40 12.55
CA ALA A 172 -4.94 -4.08 13.81
C ALA A 172 -3.52 -4.68 13.94
N LEU A 173 -2.89 -4.42 15.09
CA LEU A 173 -1.45 -4.53 15.28
C LEU A 173 -1.15 -5.83 16.04
N ASP A 174 -0.27 -6.70 15.53
CA ASP A 174 0.35 -7.71 16.39
C ASP A 174 1.78 -8.10 16.00
N ALA A 175 2.38 -8.89 16.89
CA ALA A 175 3.72 -9.43 16.80
C ALA A 175 3.75 -10.83 16.17
N THR A 176 2.67 -11.29 15.52
CA THR A 176 2.72 -12.61 14.87
C THR A 176 3.59 -12.53 13.63
N VAL A 177 4.25 -13.64 13.34
CA VAL A 177 4.85 -13.91 12.04
C VAL A 177 3.80 -13.71 10.94
N ILE A 178 4.15 -13.03 9.85
CA ILE A 178 3.24 -12.73 8.73
C ILE A 178 3.69 -13.55 7.53
N ASP A 179 2.87 -14.52 7.12
CA ASP A 179 3.16 -15.44 6.01
C ASP A 179 1.88 -16.13 5.49
N SER A 180 2.00 -17.08 4.58
CA SER A 180 0.88 -17.79 3.96
C SER A 180 0.09 -18.69 4.91
N SER A 181 0.56 -18.94 6.13
CA SER A 181 -0.20 -19.66 7.15
C SER A 181 -1.32 -18.82 7.75
N ASN A 182 -1.20 -17.48 7.69
CA ASN A 182 -2.18 -16.57 8.28
C ASN A 182 -2.60 -15.40 7.39
N PHE A 183 -2.02 -15.24 6.21
CA PHE A 183 -2.47 -14.31 5.16
C PHE A 183 -2.95 -15.08 3.94
N SER A 184 -4.07 -14.62 3.37
CA SER A 184 -4.69 -15.27 2.21
C SER A 184 -5.40 -14.25 1.32
N ARG A 185 -5.80 -14.72 0.15
CA ARG A 185 -6.69 -14.00 -0.79
C ARG A 185 -7.95 -14.78 -1.11
N ARG A 186 -8.16 -15.93 -0.47
CA ARG A 186 -9.30 -16.80 -0.72
C ARG A 186 -10.46 -16.37 0.16
N ILE A 187 -11.61 -16.06 -0.44
CA ILE A 187 -12.85 -15.70 0.29
C ILE A 187 -13.18 -16.73 1.39
N LEU A 188 -12.92 -18.02 1.15
CA LEU A 188 -13.18 -19.07 2.12
C LEU A 188 -12.34 -19.00 3.41
N ASP A 189 -11.28 -18.21 3.40
CA ASP A 189 -10.39 -18.04 4.56
C ASP A 189 -10.77 -16.78 5.38
N LEU A 190 -11.84 -16.08 4.97
CA LEU A 190 -12.44 -14.99 5.73
C LEU A 190 -13.09 -15.52 7.02
N PRO A 191 -13.17 -14.69 8.08
CA PRO A 191 -13.93 -15.03 9.28
C PRO A 191 -15.39 -15.37 8.97
N ALA A 192 -15.99 -16.23 9.79
CA ALA A 192 -17.40 -16.55 9.66
C ALA A 192 -18.27 -15.27 9.70
N GLY A 193 -19.14 -15.12 8.68
CA GLY A 193 -20.01 -13.95 8.53
C GLY A 193 -19.39 -12.78 7.77
N HIS A 194 -18.12 -12.86 7.37
CA HIS A 194 -17.50 -11.88 6.48
C HIS A 194 -17.66 -12.35 5.03
N THR A 195 -18.09 -11.46 4.15
CA THR A 195 -18.32 -11.75 2.72
C THR A 195 -17.21 -11.18 1.84
N TRP A 196 -16.44 -10.23 2.37
CA TRP A 196 -15.38 -9.58 1.62
C TRP A 196 -14.20 -9.17 2.49
N PRO A 197 -12.98 -9.09 1.92
CA PRO A 197 -11.83 -8.56 2.62
C PRO A 197 -11.95 -7.07 2.93
N ALA A 198 -11.65 -6.69 4.17
CA ALA A 198 -11.65 -5.29 4.58
C ALA A 198 -10.37 -4.59 4.13
N SER A 199 -10.48 -3.37 3.60
CA SER A 199 -9.32 -2.58 3.16
C SER A 199 -8.91 -1.49 4.15
N GLY A 200 -7.63 -1.11 4.14
CA GLY A 200 -7.05 -0.06 4.98
C GLY A 200 -7.54 1.36 4.70
N ASN A 201 -8.77 1.56 4.20
CA ASN A 201 -9.32 2.86 3.86
C ASN A 201 -9.88 3.60 5.08
N LYS A 202 -9.93 4.93 5.01
CA LYS A 202 -10.38 5.74 6.15
C LYS A 202 -11.80 5.43 6.63
N ALA A 203 -12.75 5.15 5.74
CA ALA A 203 -14.14 4.90 6.11
C ALA A 203 -14.26 3.60 6.93
N VAL A 204 -13.56 2.55 6.50
CA VAL A 204 -13.41 1.29 7.24
C VAL A 204 -12.66 1.53 8.56
N GLY A 205 -11.62 2.37 8.53
CA GLY A 205 -10.93 2.82 9.73
C GLY A 205 -11.90 3.42 10.74
N ALA A 206 -12.71 4.41 10.34
CA ALA A 206 -13.72 5.05 11.19
C ALA A 206 -14.75 4.04 11.73
N LEU A 207 -15.25 3.13 10.88
CA LEU A 207 -16.16 2.05 11.28
C LEU A 207 -15.56 1.15 12.37
N LEU A 208 -14.25 0.89 12.29
CA LEU A 208 -13.52 0.03 13.22
C LEU A 208 -12.89 0.78 14.41
N GLY A 209 -13.11 2.08 14.55
CA GLY A 209 -12.60 2.90 15.67
C GLY A 209 -11.23 3.58 15.43
N PHE A 210 -10.79 3.66 14.18
CA PHE A 210 -9.51 4.22 13.71
C PHE A 210 -9.71 5.42 12.76
N SER A 211 -10.55 6.40 13.14
CA SER A 211 -11.10 7.45 12.26
C SER A 211 -10.10 8.36 11.52
N SER A 212 -8.83 8.41 11.94
CA SER A 212 -7.76 9.21 11.30
C SER A 212 -6.65 8.35 10.71
N THR A 213 -6.97 7.09 10.37
CA THR A 213 -5.99 6.09 9.95
C THR A 213 -6.34 5.59 8.55
N GLN A 214 -5.36 5.55 7.65
CA GLN A 214 -5.51 5.03 6.29
C GLN A 214 -4.17 4.50 5.78
N SER A 215 -4.20 3.36 5.09
CA SER A 215 -3.06 2.75 4.42
C SER A 215 -2.50 3.68 3.36
N VAL A 216 -1.18 3.86 3.38
CA VAL A 216 -0.48 4.67 2.39
C VAL A 216 -0.69 4.09 1.01
N MET A 217 -0.80 2.76 0.91
CA MET A 217 -1.02 2.04 -0.35
C MET A 217 -2.48 1.75 -0.66
N TYR A 218 -3.45 2.29 0.10
CA TYR A 218 -4.86 2.02 -0.19
C TYR A 218 -5.28 2.56 -1.58
N SER A 219 -4.95 3.84 -1.82
CA SER A 219 -5.35 4.58 -3.01
C SER A 219 -4.30 5.62 -3.38
N LEU A 220 -4.53 6.28 -4.51
CA LEU A 220 -3.84 7.48 -4.95
C LEU A 220 -3.79 8.54 -3.84
N ILE A 221 -2.79 9.43 -3.92
CA ILE A 221 -2.67 10.59 -3.03
C ILE A 221 -3.48 11.74 -3.59
N PHE A 222 -4.42 12.23 -2.79
CA PHE A 222 -5.25 13.38 -3.13
C PHE A 222 -4.71 14.68 -2.51
N PRO A 223 -5.05 15.84 -3.10
CA PRO A 223 -4.88 17.14 -2.46
C PRO A 223 -5.28 17.14 -0.98
N TRP A 224 -4.52 17.87 -0.16
CA TRP A 224 -4.73 17.99 1.29
C TRP A 224 -4.53 16.70 2.12
N GLN A 225 -4.31 15.54 1.50
CA GLN A 225 -3.95 14.33 2.24
C GLN A 225 -2.47 14.39 2.68
N GLN A 226 -2.24 14.10 3.96
CA GLN A 226 -0.90 14.01 4.53
C GLN A 226 -0.73 12.73 5.33
N TYR A 227 0.02 11.78 4.77
CA TYR A 227 0.49 10.60 5.49
C TYR A 227 1.83 10.87 6.17
N ARG A 228 1.96 10.42 7.42
CA ARG A 228 3.18 10.58 8.24
C ARG A 228 3.85 9.28 8.64
N ASN A 229 3.08 8.19 8.68
CA ASN A 229 3.52 6.86 9.11
C ASN A 229 2.73 5.79 8.33
N LEU A 230 3.17 4.56 8.46
CA LEU A 230 2.48 3.37 7.95
C LEU A 230 1.40 2.90 8.92
N ILE A 231 0.38 2.21 8.43
CA ILE A 231 -0.58 1.48 9.28
C ILE A 231 -0.24 -0.01 9.30
N ALA A 232 -1.04 -0.82 10.00
CA ALA A 232 -0.82 -2.27 10.06
C ALA A 232 -0.83 -2.93 8.67
N ASP A 233 -1.77 -2.54 7.82
CA ASP A 233 -1.91 -2.89 6.40
C ASP A 233 -0.58 -2.82 5.61
N ASP A 234 0.02 -1.62 5.55
CA ASP A 234 1.26 -1.37 4.82
C ASP A 234 2.40 -2.27 5.35
N VAL A 235 2.55 -2.31 6.68
CA VAL A 235 3.63 -3.06 7.34
C VAL A 235 3.48 -4.56 7.11
N ASN A 236 2.27 -5.09 7.27
CA ASN A 236 2.04 -6.52 7.16
C ASN A 236 2.14 -7.00 5.71
N THR A 237 1.76 -6.18 4.74
CA THR A 237 1.99 -6.52 3.33
C THR A 237 3.47 -6.61 3.03
N VAL A 238 4.29 -5.65 3.48
CA VAL A 238 5.75 -5.74 3.34
C VAL A 238 6.30 -6.99 4.02
N LYS A 239 5.86 -7.29 5.24
CA LYS A 239 6.30 -8.49 5.97
C LYS A 239 5.90 -9.80 5.29
N TYR A 240 4.72 -9.86 4.67
CA TYR A 240 4.30 -10.99 3.86
C TYR A 240 5.22 -11.18 2.65
N GLY A 241 5.59 -10.08 1.97
CA GLY A 241 6.56 -10.14 0.88
C GLY A 241 7.97 -10.53 1.35
N MET A 242 8.30 -10.26 2.61
CA MET A 242 9.57 -10.60 3.27
C MET A 242 9.68 -12.08 3.66
N SER A 243 8.57 -12.85 3.69
CA SER A 243 8.59 -14.31 3.88
C SER A 243 8.98 -15.06 2.60
N GLY A 244 9.73 -14.40 1.72
CA GLY A 244 10.31 -14.99 0.52
C GLY A 244 9.35 -15.47 -0.57
N VAL A 245 9.90 -16.33 -1.42
CA VAL A 245 9.24 -16.89 -2.59
C VAL A 245 8.40 -18.14 -2.27
N ASP A 246 8.61 -18.78 -1.13
CA ASP A 246 7.72 -19.84 -0.63
C ASP A 246 6.55 -19.30 0.20
N ALA A 247 6.57 -18.00 0.50
CA ALA A 247 5.59 -17.30 1.32
C ALA A 247 5.42 -17.91 2.72
N LEU A 248 6.46 -18.53 3.27
CA LEU A 248 6.49 -19.11 4.61
C LEU A 248 7.64 -18.47 5.38
N ALA A 249 7.35 -17.91 6.55
CA ALA A 249 8.41 -17.30 7.33
C ALA A 249 9.19 -18.33 8.14
N GLY A 250 10.44 -18.00 8.45
CA GLY A 250 11.43 -18.87 9.09
C GLY A 250 12.18 -19.76 8.11
N THR A 251 12.13 -19.48 6.80
CA THR A 251 12.76 -20.28 5.75
C THR A 251 14.01 -19.59 5.20
N ALA A 252 14.67 -20.22 4.21
CA ALA A 252 15.99 -19.79 3.73
C ALA A 252 15.93 -18.57 2.80
N ASP A 253 14.75 -18.24 2.28
CA ASP A 253 14.47 -17.17 1.33
C ASP A 253 13.85 -15.93 1.99
N ASP A 254 13.61 -15.98 3.31
CA ASP A 254 13.24 -14.85 4.16
C ASP A 254 14.25 -13.71 4.12
N TYR A 255 13.79 -12.50 3.85
CA TYR A 255 14.67 -11.32 3.84
C TYR A 255 14.12 -10.18 4.69
N THR A 256 15.02 -9.28 5.10
CA THR A 256 14.67 -7.97 5.65
C THR A 256 15.10 -6.89 4.69
N VAL A 257 14.23 -5.92 4.42
CA VAL A 257 14.58 -4.77 3.58
C VAL A 257 15.17 -3.63 4.42
N LYS A 258 16.20 -2.98 3.89
CA LYS A 258 16.78 -1.74 4.41
C LYS A 258 16.93 -0.74 3.26
N LEU A 259 16.14 0.32 3.29
CA LEU A 259 16.33 1.46 2.41
C LEU A 259 17.51 2.31 2.89
N GLU A 260 18.40 2.71 2.01
CA GLU A 260 19.57 3.53 2.35
C GLU A 260 19.67 4.74 1.43
N PHE A 261 19.73 5.95 2.02
CA PHE A 261 19.99 7.15 1.23
C PHE A 261 21.46 7.23 0.85
N VAL A 262 21.76 7.41 -0.43
CA VAL A 262 23.10 7.65 -0.96
C VAL A 262 23.14 8.96 -1.74
N ASP A 263 24.27 9.68 -1.67
CA ASP A 263 24.47 10.90 -2.47
C ASP A 263 24.92 10.57 -3.91
N ASP A 264 25.41 9.35 -4.18
CA ASP A 264 25.87 8.89 -5.50
C ASP A 264 24.76 8.14 -6.24
N CYS A 265 24.02 8.86 -7.10
CA CYS A 265 22.88 8.31 -7.83
C CYS A 265 23.17 7.15 -8.78
N PRO A 266 24.29 7.13 -9.53
CA PRO A 266 24.68 5.97 -10.33
C PRO A 266 24.77 4.64 -9.55
N ALA A 267 24.91 4.69 -8.22
CA ALA A 267 24.94 3.52 -7.35
C ALA A 267 23.59 3.21 -6.68
N ALA A 268 22.55 4.00 -6.95
CA ALA A 268 21.22 3.85 -6.36
C ALA A 268 20.37 2.85 -7.16
N ALA A 269 19.54 2.10 -6.45
CA ALA A 269 18.49 1.27 -7.04
C ALA A 269 17.23 2.11 -7.35
N ILE A 270 17.02 3.20 -6.60
CA ILE A 270 15.89 4.10 -6.79
C ILE A 270 16.40 5.53 -6.93
N GLU A 271 16.06 6.17 -8.04
CA GLU A 271 16.30 7.60 -8.25
C GLU A 271 15.00 8.37 -8.02
N VAL A 272 15.02 9.36 -7.12
CA VAL A 272 13.85 10.22 -6.86
C VAL A 272 14.10 11.60 -7.45
N GLU A 273 13.33 11.95 -8.48
CA GLU A 273 13.51 13.16 -9.26
C GLU A 273 12.37 14.15 -9.05
N PHE A 274 12.72 15.44 -9.01
CA PHE A 274 11.75 16.51 -9.14
C PHE A 274 11.62 16.91 -10.60
N VAL A 275 10.47 16.66 -11.21
CA VAL A 275 10.24 16.89 -12.64
C VAL A 275 9.00 17.76 -12.90
N PRO A 276 9.00 18.61 -13.93
CA PRO A 276 7.81 19.32 -14.37
C PRO A 276 6.95 18.40 -15.26
N LEU A 277 6.04 17.65 -14.66
CA LEU A 277 5.04 16.81 -15.34
C LEU A 277 3.64 17.48 -15.30
N SER A 278 2.60 16.71 -15.61
CA SER A 278 1.21 17.02 -15.27
C SER A 278 0.69 16.14 -14.12
N ARG A 279 1.59 15.47 -13.40
CA ARG A 279 1.28 14.40 -12.43
C ARG A 279 2.10 14.55 -11.16
N VAL A 280 1.53 14.13 -10.04
CA VAL A 280 2.04 14.44 -8.69
C VAL A 280 3.19 13.53 -8.25
N GLY A 281 3.12 12.26 -8.64
CA GLY A 281 4.05 11.20 -8.29
C GLY A 281 3.83 10.05 -9.27
N ILE A 282 4.90 9.38 -9.68
CA ILE A 282 4.81 8.10 -10.38
C ILE A 282 6.06 7.28 -10.10
N CYS A 283 5.85 6.04 -9.72
CA CYS A 283 6.86 5.00 -9.76
C CYS A 283 6.92 4.38 -11.17
N ILE A 284 8.09 4.43 -11.78
CA ILE A 284 8.43 3.69 -13.00
C ILE A 284 9.43 2.63 -12.58
N ALA A 285 9.02 1.37 -12.65
CA ALA A 285 9.90 0.25 -12.37
C ALA A 285 9.84 -0.73 -13.54
N ASP A 286 10.94 -1.39 -13.84
CA ASP A 286 10.93 -2.57 -14.68
C ASP A 286 10.78 -3.79 -13.79
N ILE A 287 9.88 -4.71 -14.13
CA ILE A 287 9.63 -5.91 -13.33
C ILE A 287 9.95 -7.16 -14.15
N GLU A 288 10.62 -8.13 -13.54
CA GLU A 288 10.93 -9.41 -14.16
C GLU A 288 10.41 -10.61 -13.33
N PRO A 289 10.01 -11.71 -13.98
CA PRO A 289 9.57 -12.90 -13.29
C PRO A 289 10.74 -13.60 -12.59
N MET A 290 10.48 -14.12 -11.39
CA MET A 290 11.41 -14.99 -10.65
C MET A 290 10.92 -16.43 -10.66
N GLN A 291 9.68 -16.66 -10.22
CA GLN A 291 8.98 -17.93 -10.24
C GLN A 291 7.47 -17.71 -10.31
N THR A 292 6.66 -18.78 -10.24
CA THR A 292 5.20 -18.67 -10.34
C THR A 292 4.64 -17.67 -9.34
N ASN A 293 4.02 -16.60 -9.82
CA ASN A 293 3.49 -15.47 -9.04
C ASN A 293 4.51 -14.61 -8.27
N HIS A 294 5.81 -14.84 -8.43
CA HIS A 294 6.84 -14.01 -7.79
C HIS A 294 7.65 -13.27 -8.85
N TYR A 295 7.78 -11.98 -8.63
CA TYR A 295 8.47 -11.07 -9.51
C TYR A 295 9.40 -10.19 -8.68
N ARG A 296 10.33 -9.48 -9.34
CA ARG A 296 11.13 -8.45 -8.69
C ARG A 296 11.33 -7.25 -9.61
N THR A 297 11.59 -6.09 -9.03
CA THR A 297 12.09 -4.96 -9.80
C THR A 297 13.48 -5.29 -10.35
N LYS A 298 13.72 -5.08 -11.64
CA LYS A 298 14.96 -5.46 -12.35
C LYS A 298 16.20 -4.83 -11.73
N ASN A 299 17.33 -5.53 -11.90
CA ASN A 299 18.66 -5.11 -11.47
C ASN A 299 19.50 -4.50 -12.60
N GLU A 300 18.91 -3.69 -13.48
CA GLU A 300 19.66 -3.11 -14.60
C GLU A 300 19.89 -1.60 -14.44
N PRO A 301 21.12 -1.10 -14.69
CA PRO A 301 21.48 0.30 -14.50
C PRO A 301 20.82 1.25 -15.51
N VAL A 302 20.29 0.74 -16.63
CA VAL A 302 19.63 1.57 -17.67
C VAL A 302 18.15 1.81 -17.34
N PHE A 303 17.54 0.97 -16.49
CA PHE A 303 16.13 1.01 -16.13
C PHE A 303 15.94 0.81 -14.63
N SER A 304 16.80 1.44 -13.82
CA SER A 304 16.60 1.45 -12.38
C SER A 304 15.25 2.10 -12.05
N PRO A 305 14.51 1.60 -11.05
CA PRO A 305 13.29 2.24 -10.58
C PRO A 305 13.47 3.75 -10.40
N ARG A 306 12.54 4.52 -10.97
CA ARG A 306 12.52 5.99 -10.88
C ARG A 306 11.23 6.42 -10.24
N ILE A 307 11.34 7.28 -9.24
CA ILE A 307 10.22 7.99 -8.67
C ILE A 307 10.26 9.41 -9.21
N LEU A 308 9.27 9.76 -10.01
CA LEU A 308 9.12 11.10 -10.55
C LEU A 308 8.10 11.86 -9.71
N ILE A 309 8.53 12.92 -9.02
CA ILE A 309 7.67 13.74 -8.16
C ILE A 309 7.50 15.12 -8.78
N GLN A 310 6.27 15.63 -8.74
CA GLN A 310 5.99 17.04 -8.95
C GLN A 310 4.96 17.54 -7.96
N ILE A 311 5.15 18.79 -7.53
CA ILE A 311 4.10 19.53 -6.86
C ILE A 311 4.03 20.85 -7.57
N ASN A 312 2.94 21.07 -8.31
CA ASN A 312 2.73 22.34 -8.99
C ASN A 312 2.86 23.47 -7.96
N SER A 313 3.64 24.50 -8.30
CA SER A 313 3.50 25.79 -7.64
C SER A 313 2.06 26.28 -7.89
N LEU A 314 1.54 27.10 -6.98
CA LEU A 314 0.15 27.56 -6.93
C LEU A 314 -0.38 28.30 -8.20
N GLU A 315 0.41 28.43 -9.28
CA GLU A 315 0.15 29.35 -10.40
C GLU A 315 -0.50 28.74 -11.65
N ASP A 316 -0.54 27.42 -11.85
CA ASP A 316 -0.96 26.82 -13.14
C ASP A 316 -2.36 26.18 -13.19
N TRP A 317 -3.32 26.66 -12.40
CA TRP A 317 -4.65 26.04 -12.28
C TRP A 317 -5.71 26.55 -13.28
N GLY A 318 -5.33 26.68 -14.56
CA GLY A 318 -6.25 26.92 -15.66
C GLY A 318 -6.44 25.66 -16.51
N ASP A 319 -7.57 24.96 -16.32
CA ASP A 319 -8.09 23.91 -17.21
C ASP A 319 -7.23 22.65 -17.42
N ILE A 320 -6.83 21.96 -16.35
CA ILE A 320 -6.38 20.57 -16.45
C ILE A 320 -7.58 19.64 -16.20
N PHE A 321 -8.06 19.01 -17.28
CA PHE A 321 -9.03 17.93 -17.28
C PHE A 321 -8.57 16.80 -16.32
N PHE A 322 -9.46 16.38 -15.42
CA PHE A 322 -9.31 15.18 -14.58
C PHE A 322 -9.44 13.93 -15.46
N ASP A 323 -8.33 13.49 -16.05
CA ASP A 323 -8.13 12.07 -16.35
C ASP A 323 -7.31 11.49 -15.20
N GLY A 324 -7.84 10.44 -14.56
CA GLY A 324 -7.35 9.86 -13.30
C GLY A 324 -5.84 9.68 -13.22
N PHE A 325 -5.33 9.78 -11.99
CA PHE A 325 -3.93 10.01 -11.64
C PHE A 325 -2.93 8.93 -12.14
N GLU A 326 -3.38 7.80 -12.70
CA GLU A 326 -2.51 6.83 -13.41
C GLU A 326 -3.12 6.24 -14.70
N SER A 327 -4.23 6.79 -15.19
CA SER A 327 -5.04 6.21 -16.29
C SER A 327 -4.31 6.00 -17.63
N GLY A 328 -3.14 6.62 -17.81
CA GLY A 328 -2.32 6.48 -19.01
C GLY A 328 -1.30 5.33 -19.03
N ASN A 329 -1.16 4.53 -17.97
CA ASN A 329 -0.03 3.59 -17.85
C ASN A 329 -0.32 2.11 -18.23
N LEU A 330 -1.44 1.83 -18.90
CA LEU A 330 -1.71 0.49 -19.41
C LEU A 330 -0.83 0.09 -20.62
N SER A 331 0.06 0.97 -21.12
CA SER A 331 0.74 0.78 -22.42
C SER A 331 2.28 0.71 -22.41
N THR A 332 3.00 0.85 -21.27
CA THR A 332 4.48 0.85 -21.31
C THR A 332 5.20 -0.20 -20.46
N TRP A 333 4.48 -1.13 -19.84
CA TRP A 333 5.10 -2.35 -19.31
C TRP A 333 5.46 -3.28 -20.47
N SER A 334 6.63 -3.08 -21.09
CA SER A 334 7.12 -4.04 -22.08
C SER A 334 7.62 -5.27 -21.32
N SER A 335 6.72 -6.22 -21.06
CA SER A 335 7.15 -7.61 -20.92
C SER A 335 7.70 -8.03 -22.28
N ALA A 336 9.00 -7.84 -22.49
CA ALA A 336 9.70 -8.62 -23.49
C ALA A 336 9.65 -10.07 -23.01
N THR A 337 8.57 -10.78 -23.35
CA THR A 337 8.57 -12.24 -23.41
C THR A 337 9.57 -12.67 -24.49
N PRO A 338 10.23 -13.83 -24.36
CA PRO A 338 10.84 -14.48 -25.51
C PRO A 338 9.82 -14.71 -26.63
#